data_AF-A0A9W7ZRH8-F1
#
_entry.id   AF-A0A9W7ZRH8-F1
#
_cell.length_a   1.000
_cell.length_b   1.000
_cell.length_c   1.000
_cell.angle_alpha   90.00
_cell.angle_beta   90.00
_cell.angle_gamma   90.00
#
_symmetry.space_group_name_H-M   'P 1'
#
loop_
_entity.id
_entity.type
_entity.pdbx_description
1 polymer ?
#
loop_
_entity_poly.entity_id
_entity_poly.type
_entity_poly.pdbx_seq_one_letter_code
_entity_poly.pdbx_strand_id
1 'polypeptide(L)'
;MKFGQQLKENLYPEWRFYYLDYDSLKKYIKERVEHGFTEKDESTFIEMLEKELQKVYSFHEVKVGETRRHVEYCQRKLKKLQDDPAATDEDYAEIEDEINDIIQQFNQLAHFS
;
A
#
# COMPACT_ATOMS: atom_id res chain seq x y z
N MET A 1 -17.54 -2.89 -16.69
CA MET A 1 -16.64 -3.53 -15.71
C MET A 1 -17.00 -3.09 -14.30
N LYS A 2 -16.88 -3.96 -13.29
CA LYS A 2 -17.21 -3.67 -11.88
C LYS A 2 -15.96 -3.27 -11.07
N PHE A 3 -15.01 -2.58 -11.69
CA PHE A 3 -13.74 -2.22 -11.06
C PHE A 3 -13.93 -1.44 -9.76
N GLY A 4 -14.81 -0.43 -9.72
CA GLY A 4 -15.08 0.32 -8.48
C GLY A 4 -15.70 -0.52 -7.35
N GLN A 5 -16.40 -1.61 -7.67
CA GLN A 5 -16.90 -2.54 -6.65
C GLN A 5 -15.79 -3.48 -6.16
N GLN A 6 -15.01 -4.04 -7.09
CA GLN A 6 -13.84 -4.86 -6.77
C GLN A 6 -12.81 -4.10 -5.95
N LEU A 7 -12.57 -2.82 -6.29
CA LEU A 7 -11.66 -1.96 -5.55
C LEU A 7 -12.14 -1.83 -4.10
N LYS A 8 -13.43 -1.58 -3.87
CA LYS A 8 -14.03 -1.44 -2.54
C LYS A 8 -14.02 -2.73 -1.71
N GLU A 9 -14.22 -3.87 -2.35
CA GLU A 9 -14.24 -5.19 -1.69
C GLU A 9 -12.83 -5.64 -1.26
N ASN A 10 -11.78 -5.15 -1.93
CA ASN A 10 -10.38 -5.52 -1.65
C ASN A 10 -9.57 -4.42 -0.94
N LEU A 11 -10.24 -3.45 -0.30
CA LEU A 11 -9.55 -2.40 0.46
C LEU A 11 -9.09 -2.93 1.82
N TYR A 12 -7.84 -2.61 2.18
CA TYR A 12 -7.47 -2.59 3.58
C TYR A 12 -8.06 -1.35 4.26
N PRO A 13 -8.89 -1.51 5.32
CA PRO A 13 -9.56 -0.38 5.98
C PRO A 13 -8.58 0.71 6.46
N GLU A 14 -7.44 0.28 6.99
CA GLU A 14 -6.37 1.17 7.49
C GLU A 14 -5.75 2.03 6.38
N TRP A 15 -5.78 1.57 5.14
CA TRP A 15 -5.14 2.24 4.00
C TRP A 15 -6.13 2.93 3.08
N ARG A 16 -7.42 2.96 3.44
CA ARG A 16 -8.52 3.43 2.60
C ARG A 16 -8.25 4.78 1.92
N PHE A 17 -7.63 5.73 2.63
CA PHE A 17 -7.36 7.07 2.10
C PHE A 17 -6.24 7.11 1.04
N TYR A 18 -5.38 6.10 1.01
CA TYR A 18 -4.26 6.00 0.07
C TYR A 18 -4.62 5.27 -1.23
N TYR A 19 -5.78 4.59 -1.28
CA TYR A 19 -6.29 4.03 -2.52
C TYR A 19 -6.77 5.10 -3.51
N LEU A 20 -6.82 4.72 -4.78
CA LEU A 20 -7.36 5.52 -5.87
C LEU A 20 -8.82 5.94 -5.59
N ASP A 21 -9.11 7.23 -5.64
CA ASP A 21 -10.47 7.77 -5.60
C ASP A 21 -11.16 7.61 -6.97
N TYR A 22 -11.43 6.35 -7.29
CA TYR A 22 -12.05 5.95 -8.55
C TYR A 22 -13.45 6.55 -8.73
N ASP A 23 -14.21 6.72 -7.65
CA ASP A 23 -15.57 7.26 -7.71
C ASP A 23 -15.57 8.74 -8.12
N SER A 24 -14.69 9.56 -7.55
CA SER A 24 -14.55 10.97 -7.93
C SER A 24 -14.07 11.13 -9.36
N LEU A 25 -13.06 10.37 -9.78
CA LEU A 25 -12.56 10.38 -11.16
C LEU A 25 -13.64 9.97 -12.17
N LYS A 26 -14.40 8.92 -11.85
CA LYS A 26 -15.51 8.45 -12.69
C LYS A 26 -16.64 9.48 -12.76
N LYS A 27 -16.97 10.12 -11.64
CA LYS A 27 -17.99 11.17 -11.57
C LYS A 27 -17.59 12.37 -12.42
N TYR A 28 -16.32 12.78 -12.35
CA TYR A 28 -15.77 13.88 -13.14
C TYR A 28 -15.99 13.69 -14.65
N ILE A 29 -15.68 12.49 -15.16
CA ILE A 29 -15.91 12.14 -16.58
C ILE A 29 -17.40 12.20 -16.89
N LYS A 30 -18.25 11.53 -16.10
CA LYS A 30 -19.68 11.42 -16.38
C LYS A 30 -20.39 12.77 -16.48
N GLU A 31 -20.07 13.71 -15.60
CA GLU A 31 -20.70 15.03 -15.57
C GLU A 31 -20.35 15.88 -16.82
N ARG A 32 -19.24 15.58 -17.50
CA ARG A 32 -18.74 16.39 -18.62
C ARG A 32 -19.00 15.76 -19.98
N VAL A 33 -19.14 14.45 -20.05
CA VAL A 33 -19.51 13.75 -21.28
C VAL A 33 -20.87 14.21 -21.81
N GLU A 34 -21.81 14.55 -20.93
CA GLU A 34 -23.14 15.06 -21.31
C GLU A 34 -23.09 16.45 -21.99
N HIS A 35 -22.04 17.24 -21.75
CA HIS A 35 -21.89 18.60 -22.25
C HIS A 35 -20.82 18.75 -23.35
N GLY A 36 -20.17 17.65 -23.74
CA GLY A 36 -19.02 17.65 -24.64
C GLY A 36 -17.72 17.81 -23.85
N PHE A 37 -16.91 16.74 -23.83
CA PHE A 37 -15.63 16.73 -23.11
C PHE A 37 -14.60 17.58 -23.85
N THR A 38 -14.14 18.67 -23.23
CA THR A 38 -13.21 19.61 -23.85
C THR A 38 -11.74 19.29 -23.53
N GLU A 39 -10.78 19.86 -24.27
CA GLU A 39 -9.35 19.74 -23.94
C GLU A 39 -9.01 20.28 -22.54
N LYS A 40 -9.76 21.29 -22.06
CA LYS A 40 -9.59 21.82 -20.71
C LYS A 40 -10.03 20.81 -19.65
N ASP A 41 -11.12 20.10 -19.92
CA ASP A 41 -11.60 19.03 -19.04
C ASP A 41 -10.64 17.86 -19.01
N GLU A 42 -10.05 17.52 -20.16
CA GLU A 42 -8.99 16.51 -20.29
C GLU A 42 -7.76 16.89 -19.46
N SER A 43 -7.25 18.11 -19.62
CA SER A 43 -6.09 18.61 -18.87
C SER A 43 -6.34 18.53 -17.36
N THR A 44 -7.51 18.97 -16.91
CA THR A 44 -7.90 18.91 -15.50
C THR A 44 -8.02 17.46 -15.00
N PHE A 45 -8.54 16.55 -15.83
CA PHE A 45 -8.64 15.14 -15.49
C PHE A 45 -7.26 14.48 -15.36
N ILE A 46 -6.31 14.82 -16.25
CA ILE A 46 -4.92 14.37 -16.18
C ILE A 46 -4.29 14.84 -14.86
N GLU A 47 -4.45 16.11 -14.49
CA GLU A 47 -3.95 16.62 -13.21
C GLU A 47 -4.54 15.86 -12.00
N MET A 48 -5.82 15.49 -12.05
CA MET A 48 -6.45 14.68 -11.01
C MET A 48 -5.85 13.27 -10.94
N LEU A 49 -5.62 12.65 -12.10
CA LEU A 49 -4.99 11.33 -12.19
C LEU A 49 -3.54 11.35 -11.68
N GLU A 50 -2.76 12.37 -12.02
CA GLU A 50 -1.38 12.52 -11.56
C GLU A 50 -1.30 12.65 -10.04
N LYS A 51 -2.21 13.44 -9.44
CA LYS A 51 -2.30 13.55 -7.97
C LYS A 51 -2.63 12.22 -7.30
N GLU A 52 -3.57 11.49 -7.86
CA GLU A 52 -3.95 10.17 -7.35
C GLU A 52 -2.83 9.15 -7.52
N LEU A 53 -2.14 9.15 -8.67
CA LEU A 53 -0.96 8.30 -8.91
C LEU A 53 0.16 8.62 -7.93
N GLN A 54 0.48 9.90 -7.73
CA GLN A 54 1.50 10.33 -6.79
C GLN A 54 1.16 9.91 -5.35
N LYS A 55 -0.11 10.01 -4.96
CA LYS A 55 -0.59 9.55 -3.64
C LYS A 55 -0.35 8.06 -3.43
N VAL A 56 -0.81 7.23 -4.38
CA VAL A 56 -0.66 5.77 -4.33
C VAL A 56 0.83 5.39 -4.30
N TYR A 57 1.62 5.99 -5.20
CA TYR A 57 3.05 5.73 -5.30
C TYR A 57 3.81 6.11 -4.03
N SER A 58 3.55 7.32 -3.48
CA SER A 58 4.22 7.79 -2.26
C SER A 58 3.90 6.89 -1.06
N PHE A 59 2.65 6.44 -0.95
CA PHE A 59 2.27 5.51 0.11
C PHE A 59 2.95 4.14 -0.06
N HIS A 60 2.98 3.62 -1.28
CA HIS A 60 3.67 2.36 -1.59
C HIS A 60 5.16 2.43 -1.22
N GLU A 61 5.88 3.50 -1.61
CA GLU A 61 7.29 3.70 -1.26
C GLU A 61 7.52 3.73 0.26
N VAL A 62 6.64 4.40 1.01
CA VAL A 62 6.70 4.41 2.47
C VAL A 62 6.56 3.00 3.04
N LYS A 63 5.56 2.23 2.58
CA LYS A 63 5.30 0.87 3.08
C LYS A 63 6.38 -0.14 2.70
N VAL A 64 6.93 -0.05 1.50
CA VAL A 64 8.12 -0.83 1.11
C VAL A 64 9.30 -0.47 2.00
N GLY A 65 9.53 0.82 2.25
CA GLY A 65 10.60 1.29 3.12
C GLY A 65 10.44 0.87 4.58
N GLU A 66 9.22 0.79 5.10
CA GLU A 66 8.90 0.25 6.43
C GLU A 66 9.20 -1.26 6.50
N THR A 67 8.65 -2.01 5.54
CA THR A 67 8.84 -3.47 5.46
C THR A 67 10.33 -3.82 5.37
N ARG A 68 11.09 -3.13 4.53
CA ARG A 68 12.53 -3.32 4.39
C ARG A 68 13.27 -3.06 5.70
N ARG A 69 12.95 -1.96 6.40
CA ARG A 69 13.56 -1.65 7.70
C ARG A 69 13.26 -2.72 8.76
N HIS A 70 12.04 -3.27 8.73
CA HIS A 70 11.63 -4.35 9.62
C HIS A 70 12.43 -5.63 9.33
N VAL A 71 12.55 -6.03 8.06
CA VAL A 71 13.40 -7.16 7.64
C VAL A 71 14.85 -6.99 8.10
N GLU A 72 15.44 -5.82 7.86
CA GLU A 72 16.82 -5.54 8.28
C GLU A 72 16.98 -5.56 9.82
N TYR A 73 15.94 -5.19 10.57
CA TYR A 73 15.92 -5.29 12.03
C TYR A 73 15.91 -6.74 12.49
N CYS A 74 14.99 -7.57 12.00
CA CYS A 74 14.90 -8.99 12.35
C CYS A 74 16.18 -9.75 11.98
N GLN A 75 16.77 -9.46 10.81
CA GLN A 75 18.06 -10.04 10.41
C GLN A 75 19.18 -9.72 11.40
N ARG A 76 19.26 -8.48 11.90
CA ARG A 76 20.25 -8.09 12.92
C ARG A 76 19.97 -8.73 14.28
N LYS A 77 18.70 -8.82 14.69
CA LYS A 77 18.29 -9.47 15.95
C LYS A 77 18.66 -10.95 15.92
N LEU A 78 18.30 -11.65 14.84
CA LEU A 78 18.60 -13.07 14.64
C LEU A 78 20.10 -13.35 14.66
N LYS A 79 20.90 -12.54 13.98
CA LYS A 79 22.36 -12.69 13.98
C LYS A 79 22.95 -12.56 15.39
N LYS A 80 22.48 -11.59 16.17
CA LYS A 80 22.93 -11.42 17.56
C LYS A 80 22.56 -12.60 18.45
N LEU A 81 21.35 -13.15 18.30
CA LEU A 81 20.93 -14.34 19.05
C LEU A 81 21.74 -15.57 18.68
N GLN A 82 22.08 -15.76 17.40
CA GLN A 82 22.93 -16.86 16.96
C GLN A 82 24.34 -16.82 17.58
N ASP A 83 24.85 -15.63 17.86
CA ASP A 83 26.16 -15.42 18.50
C ASP A 83 26.07 -15.45 20.04
N ASP A 84 24.86 -15.50 20.63
CA ASP A 84 24.63 -15.47 22.07
C ASP A 84 24.40 -16.88 22.66
N PRO A 85 25.34 -17.43 23.46
CA PRO A 85 25.18 -18.74 24.07
C PRO A 85 24.09 -18.79 25.16
N ALA A 86 23.56 -17.65 25.60
CA ALA A 86 22.44 -17.56 26.55
C ALA A 86 21.08 -17.36 25.88
N ALA A 87 21.01 -17.35 24.54
CA ALA A 87 19.75 -17.22 23.81
C ALA A 87 18.78 -18.35 24.20
N THR A 88 17.54 -17.95 24.44
CA THR A 88 16.46 -18.85 24.85
C THR A 88 15.51 -19.13 23.69
N ASP A 89 14.73 -20.22 23.79
CA ASP A 89 13.67 -20.52 22.83
C ASP A 89 12.62 -19.40 22.76
N GLU A 90 12.42 -18.65 23.85
CA GLU A 90 11.54 -17.48 23.90
C GLU A 90 12.06 -16.34 23.00
N ASP A 91 13.37 -16.10 22.99
CA ASP A 91 13.98 -15.08 22.11
C ASP A 91 13.79 -15.40 20.62
N TYR A 92 13.81 -16.69 20.26
CA TYR A 92 13.53 -17.15 18.89
C TYR A 92 12.04 -17.06 18.55
N ALA A 93 11.15 -17.35 19.50
CA ALA A 93 9.71 -17.20 19.32
C ALA A 93 9.32 -15.74 19.02
N GLU A 94 9.92 -14.76 19.72
CA GLU A 94 9.69 -13.34 19.41
C GLU A 94 10.08 -12.98 17.97
N ILE A 95 11.18 -13.54 17.46
CA ILE A 95 11.60 -13.30 16.06
C ILE A 95 10.63 -13.95 15.08
N GLU A 96 10.11 -15.14 15.41
CA GLU A 96 9.10 -15.80 14.59
C GLU A 96 7.83 -14.94 14.46
N ASP A 97 7.37 -14.35 15.55
CA ASP A 97 6.25 -13.41 15.55
C ASP A 97 6.53 -12.16 14.69
N GLU A 98 7.72 -11.56 14.84
CA GLU A 98 8.14 -10.42 13.99
C GLU A 98 8.18 -10.79 12.48
N ILE A 99 8.63 -12.00 12.14
CA ILE A 99 8.65 -12.48 10.75
C ILE A 99 7.22 -12.70 10.23
N ASN A 100 6.32 -13.24 11.05
CA ASN A 100 4.91 -13.39 10.68
C ASN A 100 4.26 -12.04 10.39
N ASP A 101 4.56 -11.01 11.19
CA ASP A 101 4.12 -9.65 10.95
C ASP A 101 4.66 -9.08 9.63
N ILE A 102 5.93 -9.34 9.30
CA ILE A 102 6.52 -8.96 8.01
C ILE A 102 5.78 -9.64 6.85
N ILE A 103 5.49 -10.94 6.96
CA ILE A 103 4.77 -11.69 5.93
C ILE A 103 3.37 -11.10 5.73
N GLN A 104 2.67 -10.76 6.82
CA GLN A 104 1.37 -10.11 6.73
C GLN A 104 1.48 -8.74 6.03
N GLN A 105 2.43 -7.89 6.43
CA GLN A 105 2.64 -6.58 5.80
C GLN A 105 2.97 -6.72 4.31
N PHE A 106 3.78 -7.70 3.94
CA PHE A 106 4.12 -7.98 2.54
C PHE A 106 2.89 -8.42 1.73
N ASN A 107 2.06 -9.32 2.27
CA ASN A 107 0.82 -9.73 1.63
C ASN A 107 -0.15 -8.55 1.46
N GLN A 108 -0.25 -7.67 2.46
CA GLN A 108 -1.06 -6.47 2.36
C GLN A 108 -0.56 -5.54 1.25
N LEU A 109 0.76 -5.32 1.17
CA LEU A 109 1.39 -4.50 0.14
C LEU A 109 1.19 -5.09 -1.27
N ALA A 110 1.35 -6.40 -1.42
CA ALA A 110 1.14 -7.10 -2.70
C ALA A 110 -0.32 -7.01 -3.19
N HIS A 111 -1.28 -6.92 -2.27
CA HIS A 111 -2.69 -6.67 -2.59
C HIS A 111 -3.00 -5.19 -2.88
N PHE A 112 -2.13 -4.26 -2.47
CA PHE A 112 -2.27 -2.83 -2.71
C PHE A 112 -1.71 -2.40 -4.08
N SER A 113 -0.66 -3.07 -4.57
CA SER A 113 -0.05 -2.84 -5.90
C SER A 113 -0.86 -3.46 -7.04
#